data_AF-A0A502JEL8-F1
#
_entry.id   AF-A0A502JEL8-F1
#
_cell.length_a   1.000
_cell.length_b   1.000
_cell.length_c   1.000
_cell.angle_alpha   90.00
_cell.angle_beta   90.00
_cell.angle_gamma   90.00
#
_symmetry.space_group_name_H-M   'P 1'
#
loop_
_entity.id
_entity.type
_entity.pdbx_description
1 polymer ?
#
loop_
_entity_poly.entity_id
_entity_poly.type
_entity_poly.pdbx_seq_one_letter_code
_entity_poly.pdbx_strand_id
1 'polypeptide(L)'
;ALAVLIYMYLLYRHPLRGDKVFDMNDSQRDEELGMGEKALFIEHPTDHSNRIKLGNVKPSEQPWKDTQKMPYTITGPYLSELFKRAFIDGLHNPIARPTADEWEQALVKTVDLLQPCQGANCEQKWYAFDNSKSPKCPFCGTAHQGKLPVLNLYSAAPNGSYRPDNHRIMVYSGQSLFKWHADNRIFPNEKLKGEDAKRIGYFVLHQGNWWLVNENLTDMVDVNTKQSIPIGGKVKLEEGAKILLKKGEGGRLIVVQMTGS
;
A
#
# COMPACT_ATOMS: atom_id res chain seq x y z
N ALA A 1 -7.07 -7.57 -18.20
CA ALA A 1 -8.21 -6.71 -17.86
C ALA A 1 -8.09 -6.09 -16.46
N LEU A 2 -8.11 -6.88 -15.37
CA LEU A 2 -8.10 -6.36 -13.99
C LEU A 2 -6.97 -5.35 -13.69
N ALA A 3 -5.72 -5.68 -14.03
CA ALA A 3 -4.57 -4.78 -13.82
C ALA A 3 -4.75 -3.40 -14.48
N VAL A 4 -5.31 -3.38 -15.71
CA VAL A 4 -5.60 -2.15 -16.45
C VAL A 4 -6.63 -1.29 -15.71
N LEU A 5 -7.70 -1.92 -15.21
CA LEU A 5 -8.73 -1.21 -14.45
C LEU A 5 -8.17 -0.62 -13.16
N ILE A 6 -7.44 -1.40 -12.37
CA ILE A 6 -6.82 -0.92 -11.12
C ILE A 6 -5.88 0.26 -11.41
N TYR A 7 -5.04 0.14 -12.44
CA TYR A 7 -4.15 1.22 -12.86
C TYR A 7 -4.92 2.49 -13.24
N MET A 8 -5.98 2.35 -14.04
CA MET A 8 -6.81 3.48 -14.47
C MET A 8 -7.56 4.15 -13.31
N TYR A 9 -8.08 3.38 -12.36
CA TYR A 9 -8.79 3.92 -11.20
C TYR A 9 -7.86 4.68 -10.25
N LEU A 10 -6.60 4.24 -10.12
CA LEU A 10 -5.64 4.86 -9.21
C LEU A 10 -4.83 6.01 -9.85
N LEU A 11 -4.60 5.95 -11.16
CA LEU A 11 -3.66 6.85 -11.85
C LEU A 11 -4.29 7.64 -13.01
N TYR A 12 -5.58 7.45 -13.26
CA TYR A 12 -6.39 8.22 -14.22
C TYR A 12 -5.83 8.26 -15.65
N ARG A 13 -5.11 7.21 -16.06
CA ARG A 13 -4.57 7.04 -17.41
C ARG A 13 -4.49 5.56 -17.77
N HIS A 14 -4.45 5.24 -19.06
CA HIS A 14 -4.35 3.85 -19.52
C HIS A 14 -2.88 3.41 -19.55
N PRO A 15 -2.52 2.23 -19.03
CA PRO A 15 -1.12 1.78 -18.92
C PRO A 15 -0.45 1.50 -20.28
N LEU A 16 -1.23 1.32 -21.34
CA LEU A 16 -0.71 1.02 -22.69
C LEU A 16 -0.98 2.13 -23.74
N ARG A 17 -1.76 3.17 -23.41
CA ARG A 17 -2.04 4.27 -24.37
C ARG A 17 -1.07 5.42 -24.15
N GLY A 18 0.07 5.35 -24.83
CA GLY A 18 1.03 6.44 -24.93
C GLY A 18 0.95 7.14 -26.29
N ASP A 19 2.08 7.73 -26.71
CA ASP A 19 2.18 8.48 -27.97
C ASP A 19 3.01 7.73 -29.05
N LYS A 20 3.12 6.40 -28.95
CA LYS A 20 3.70 5.57 -30.01
C LYS A 20 2.65 5.31 -31.08
N VAL A 21 3.02 5.58 -32.33
CA VAL A 21 2.25 5.18 -33.50
C VAL A 21 2.93 3.97 -34.13
N PHE A 22 2.19 2.88 -34.25
CA PHE A 22 2.59 1.60 -34.83
C PHE A 22 2.24 1.47 -36.32
N ASP A 23 1.15 2.11 -36.77
CA ASP A 23 0.77 2.24 -38.18
C ASP A 23 0.20 3.65 -38.46
N MET A 24 0.86 4.41 -39.33
CA MET A 24 0.44 5.77 -39.67
C MET A 24 -0.70 5.83 -40.69
N ASN A 25 -0.97 4.73 -41.39
CA ASN A 25 -1.90 4.68 -42.51
C ASN A 25 -3.23 3.99 -42.15
N ASP A 26 -3.26 3.23 -41.05
CA ASP A 26 -4.42 2.46 -40.62
C ASP A 26 -4.61 2.56 -39.09
N SER A 27 -5.60 3.35 -38.67
CA SER A 27 -5.90 3.56 -37.25
C SER A 27 -6.40 2.32 -36.53
N GLN A 28 -7.10 1.42 -37.24
CA GLN A 28 -7.60 0.19 -36.63
C GLN A 28 -6.43 -0.75 -36.35
N ARG A 29 -5.56 -0.93 -37.33
CA ARG A 29 -4.34 -1.72 -37.18
C ARG A 29 -3.39 -1.14 -36.13
N ASP A 30 -3.28 0.18 -36.06
CA ASP A 30 -2.52 0.86 -35.02
C ASP A 30 -2.99 0.47 -33.61
N GLU A 31 -4.30 0.49 -33.38
CA GLU A 31 -4.89 0.08 -32.09
C GLU A 31 -4.72 -1.42 -31.82
N GLU A 32 -4.93 -2.28 -32.82
CA GLU A 32 -4.70 -3.73 -32.71
C GLU A 32 -3.25 -4.05 -32.31
N LEU A 33 -2.28 -3.36 -32.90
CA LEU A 33 -0.86 -3.52 -32.56
C LEU A 33 -0.56 -2.99 -31.16
N GLY A 34 -1.02 -1.78 -30.84
CA GLY A 34 -0.73 -1.11 -29.57
C GLY A 34 -1.40 -1.75 -28.35
N MET A 35 -2.50 -2.47 -28.54
CA MET A 35 -3.20 -3.23 -27.49
C MET A 35 -2.91 -4.73 -27.51
N GLY A 36 -2.32 -5.23 -28.59
CA GLY A 36 -2.02 -6.64 -28.80
C GLY A 36 -0.52 -6.91 -28.80
N GLU A 37 -0.02 -7.45 -29.93
CA GLU A 37 1.34 -7.99 -30.04
C GLU A 37 2.47 -6.98 -29.79
N LYS A 38 2.25 -5.68 -30.04
CA LYS A 38 3.26 -4.63 -29.84
C LYS A 38 2.97 -3.75 -28.62
N ALA A 39 2.05 -4.17 -27.76
CA ALA A 39 1.74 -3.46 -26.53
C ALA A 39 3.02 -3.16 -25.73
N LEU A 40 3.12 -1.92 -25.24
CA LEU A 40 4.25 -1.44 -24.47
C LEU A 40 3.76 -0.56 -23.32
N PHE A 41 4.26 -0.81 -22.12
CA PHE A 41 3.90 -0.01 -20.95
C PHE A 41 4.38 1.44 -21.09
N ILE A 42 3.49 2.41 -20.80
CA ILE A 42 3.81 3.84 -20.94
C ILE A 42 4.92 4.33 -19.98
N GLU A 43 5.20 3.55 -18.94
CA GLU A 43 6.26 3.79 -17.96
C GLU A 43 7.33 2.68 -18.00
N HIS A 44 7.50 2.01 -19.14
CA HIS A 44 8.54 0.97 -19.28
C HIS A 44 9.94 1.56 -18.96
N PRO A 45 10.75 0.88 -18.13
CA PRO A 45 11.98 1.45 -17.57
C PRO A 45 13.10 1.64 -18.59
N THR A 46 13.10 0.87 -19.69
CA THR A 46 14.18 0.88 -20.69
C THR A 46 13.71 1.20 -22.11
N ASP A 47 12.41 1.18 -22.37
CA ASP A 47 11.84 1.48 -23.68
C ASP A 47 10.84 2.62 -23.52
N HIS A 48 11.25 3.82 -23.91
CA HIS A 48 10.45 5.02 -23.74
C HIS A 48 9.64 5.37 -24.99
N SER A 49 9.61 4.50 -26.00
CA SER A 49 8.98 4.79 -27.29
C SER A 49 7.47 4.97 -27.18
N ASN A 50 6.81 4.38 -26.17
CA ASN A 50 5.39 4.58 -25.86
C ASN A 50 5.15 5.48 -24.64
N ARG A 51 6.11 6.33 -24.24
CA ARG A 51 5.88 7.28 -23.15
C ARG A 51 4.93 8.39 -23.59
N ILE A 52 4.09 8.86 -22.66
CA ILE A 52 3.23 10.04 -22.88
C ILE A 52 4.12 11.30 -23.01
N LYS A 53 3.92 12.06 -24.07
CA LYS A 53 4.58 13.33 -24.39
C LYS A 53 3.77 14.46 -23.78
N LEU A 54 4.37 15.21 -22.84
CA LEU A 54 3.67 16.29 -22.13
C LEU A 54 3.10 17.38 -23.05
N GLY A 55 3.69 17.61 -24.22
CA GLY A 55 3.17 18.55 -25.22
C GLY A 55 1.80 18.15 -25.80
N ASN A 56 1.41 16.88 -25.68
CA ASN A 56 0.12 16.35 -26.14
C ASN A 56 -0.93 16.28 -25.01
N VAL A 57 -0.54 16.56 -23.76
CA VAL A 57 -1.41 16.39 -22.59
C VAL A 57 -2.26 17.65 -22.38
N LYS A 58 -3.58 17.47 -22.27
CA LYS A 58 -4.50 18.58 -21.99
C LYS A 58 -4.36 19.04 -20.54
N PRO A 59 -4.60 20.33 -20.23
CA PRO A 59 -4.58 20.81 -18.84
C PRO A 59 -5.48 20.01 -17.89
N SER A 60 -6.63 19.52 -18.36
CA SER A 60 -7.57 18.70 -17.57
C SER A 60 -7.06 17.29 -17.23
N GLU A 61 -6.00 16.83 -17.88
CA GLU A 61 -5.40 15.50 -17.67
C GLU A 61 -4.14 15.58 -16.79
N GLN A 62 -3.70 16.80 -16.47
CA GLN A 62 -2.63 17.04 -15.52
C GLN A 62 -3.15 16.95 -14.06
N PRO A 63 -2.33 16.53 -13.09
CA PRO A 63 -0.96 16.04 -13.25
C PRO A 63 -0.89 14.56 -13.66
N TRP A 64 -2.03 13.88 -13.82
CA TRP A 64 -2.11 12.42 -13.90
C TRP A 64 -1.39 11.83 -15.11
N LYS A 65 -1.43 12.48 -16.27
CA LYS A 65 -0.69 12.00 -17.46
C LYS A 65 0.81 12.34 -17.44
N ASP A 66 1.28 13.15 -16.50
CA ASP A 66 2.72 13.38 -16.28
C ASP A 66 3.31 12.22 -15.47
N THR A 67 3.77 11.19 -16.17
CA THR A 67 4.37 9.98 -15.57
C THR A 67 5.67 10.24 -14.81
N GLN A 68 6.32 11.40 -15.00
CA GLN A 68 7.49 11.77 -14.20
C GLN A 68 7.09 12.36 -12.85
N LYS A 69 5.99 13.11 -12.79
CA LYS A 69 5.45 13.66 -11.53
C LYS A 69 4.57 12.67 -10.77
N MET A 70 3.74 11.91 -11.49
CA MET A 70 2.81 10.93 -10.94
C MET A 70 3.16 9.52 -11.44
N PRO A 71 4.38 9.01 -11.18
CA PRO A 71 4.76 7.67 -11.63
C PRO A 71 3.88 6.61 -10.96
N TYR A 72 3.74 5.44 -11.57
CA TYR A 72 2.95 4.34 -10.96
C TYR A 72 3.46 3.95 -9.57
N THR A 73 4.73 4.25 -9.26
CA THR A 73 5.37 3.98 -7.97
C THR A 73 4.75 4.74 -6.79
N ILE A 74 3.97 5.80 -7.04
CA ILE A 74 3.23 6.51 -5.98
C ILE A 74 2.13 5.66 -5.34
N THR A 75 1.78 4.53 -5.96
CA THR A 75 0.81 3.57 -5.41
C THR A 75 1.38 2.69 -4.29
N GLY A 76 2.62 2.95 -3.88
CA GLY A 76 3.26 2.25 -2.77
C GLY A 76 3.87 0.91 -3.18
N PRO A 77 4.60 0.26 -2.27
CA PRO A 77 5.48 -0.87 -2.60
C PRO A 77 4.75 -2.11 -3.12
N TYR A 78 3.52 -2.37 -2.66
CA TYR A 78 2.80 -3.59 -3.02
C TYR A 78 2.19 -3.50 -4.42
N LEU A 79 1.42 -2.44 -4.71
CA LEU A 79 0.77 -2.28 -6.02
C LEU A 79 1.78 -2.01 -7.13
N SER A 80 2.85 -1.27 -6.84
CA SER A 80 3.89 -0.96 -7.82
C SER A 80 4.56 -2.23 -8.36
N GLU A 81 4.88 -3.19 -7.48
CA GLU A 81 5.47 -4.46 -7.92
C GLU A 81 4.48 -5.28 -8.78
N LEU A 82 3.18 -5.23 -8.48
CA LEU A 82 2.18 -5.89 -9.30
C LEU A 82 1.99 -5.21 -10.67
N PHE A 83 2.08 -3.87 -10.75
CA PHE A 83 2.05 -3.17 -12.04
C PHE A 83 3.26 -3.52 -12.89
N LYS A 84 4.46 -3.57 -12.30
CA LYS A 84 5.67 -4.05 -12.98
C LYS A 84 5.47 -5.49 -13.50
N ARG A 85 5.04 -6.42 -12.65
CA ARG A 85 4.77 -7.80 -13.07
C ARG A 85 3.68 -7.90 -14.14
N ALA A 86 2.66 -7.05 -14.10
CA ALA A 86 1.56 -7.11 -15.07
C ALA A 86 1.92 -6.49 -16.44
N PHE A 87 2.61 -5.35 -16.43
CA PHE A 87 2.83 -4.54 -17.64
C PHE A 87 4.26 -4.59 -18.19
N ILE A 88 5.18 -5.25 -17.48
CA ILE A 88 6.55 -5.47 -17.96
C ILE A 88 6.76 -6.98 -18.09
N ASP A 89 6.88 -7.69 -16.96
CA ASP A 89 7.27 -9.10 -16.97
C ASP A 89 6.20 -10.01 -17.61
N GLY A 90 4.93 -9.72 -17.33
CA GLY A 90 3.78 -10.52 -17.73
C GLY A 90 2.99 -9.96 -18.91
N LEU A 91 3.37 -8.82 -19.49
CA LEU A 91 2.61 -8.19 -20.58
C LEU A 91 2.47 -9.16 -21.76
N HIS A 92 3.61 -9.72 -22.19
CA HIS A 92 3.74 -10.72 -23.26
C HIS A 92 3.95 -12.15 -22.74
N ASN A 93 3.91 -12.35 -21.41
CA ASN A 93 4.02 -13.65 -20.77
C ASN A 93 2.84 -13.88 -19.80
N PRO A 94 1.72 -14.46 -20.27
CA PRO A 94 0.51 -14.61 -19.46
C PRO A 94 0.71 -15.34 -18.12
N ILE A 95 1.66 -16.28 -18.02
CA ILE A 95 1.90 -17.08 -16.81
C ILE A 95 2.55 -16.24 -15.70
N ALA A 96 3.30 -15.19 -16.04
CA ALA A 96 3.95 -14.31 -15.06
C ALA A 96 3.00 -13.24 -14.47
N ARG A 97 1.78 -13.11 -15.00
CA ARG A 97 0.83 -12.06 -14.58
C ARG A 97 0.35 -12.29 -13.14
N PRO A 98 0.14 -11.21 -12.36
CA PRO A 98 -0.47 -11.35 -11.05
C PRO A 98 -1.90 -11.90 -11.12
N THR A 99 -2.24 -12.74 -10.15
CA THR A 99 -3.59 -13.27 -9.93
C THR A 99 -4.51 -12.24 -9.30
N ALA A 100 -5.83 -12.48 -9.34
CA ALA A 100 -6.81 -11.60 -8.70
C ALA A 100 -6.63 -11.52 -7.17
N ASP A 101 -6.28 -12.65 -6.54
CA ASP A 101 -5.99 -12.74 -5.10
C ASP A 101 -4.78 -11.88 -4.72
N GLU A 102 -3.71 -11.88 -5.52
CA GLU A 102 -2.56 -11.00 -5.29
C GLU A 102 -2.94 -9.51 -5.34
N TRP A 103 -3.82 -9.12 -6.28
CA TRP A 103 -4.31 -7.74 -6.35
C TRP A 103 -5.13 -7.36 -5.12
N GLU A 104 -6.04 -8.22 -4.67
CA GLU A 104 -6.84 -8.01 -3.47
C GLU A 104 -5.96 -7.84 -2.23
N GLN A 105 -5.00 -8.76 -2.03
CA GLN A 105 -4.03 -8.68 -0.95
C GLN A 105 -3.21 -7.39 -1.00
N ALA A 106 -2.72 -7.00 -2.17
CA ALA A 106 -1.92 -5.78 -2.33
C ALA A 106 -2.74 -4.51 -2.06
N LEU A 107 -4.03 -4.47 -2.45
CA LEU A 107 -4.93 -3.36 -2.16
C LEU A 107 -5.14 -3.21 -0.66
N VAL A 108 -5.48 -4.30 0.04
CA VAL A 108 -5.64 -4.30 1.51
C VAL A 108 -4.37 -3.82 2.21
N LYS A 109 -3.20 -4.39 1.85
CA LYS A 109 -1.91 -3.98 2.41
C LYS A 109 -1.56 -2.52 2.10
N THR A 110 -2.00 -1.99 0.96
CA THR A 110 -1.75 -0.59 0.58
C THR A 110 -2.64 0.37 1.37
N VAL A 111 -3.88 -0.02 1.69
CA VAL A 111 -4.74 0.74 2.60
C VAL A 111 -4.07 0.92 3.96
N ASP A 112 -3.43 -0.13 4.48
CA ASP A 112 -2.68 -0.08 5.74
C ASP A 112 -1.41 0.78 5.67
N LEU A 113 -0.94 1.12 4.47
CA LEU A 113 0.17 2.05 4.24
C LEU A 113 -0.27 3.50 4.02
N LEU A 114 -1.56 3.79 3.97
CA LEU A 114 -2.03 5.14 3.74
C LEU A 114 -1.68 6.07 4.90
N GLN A 115 -1.27 7.28 4.56
CA GLN A 115 -0.98 8.34 5.50
C GLN A 115 -1.75 9.61 5.15
N PRO A 116 -2.33 10.29 6.15
CA PRO A 116 -2.97 11.56 5.92
C PRO A 116 -1.89 12.61 5.60
N CYS A 117 -2.14 13.38 4.55
CA CYS A 117 -1.33 14.52 4.17
C CYS A 117 -1.67 15.71 5.05
N GLN A 118 -0.64 16.34 5.63
CA GLN A 118 -0.78 17.56 6.46
C GLN A 118 -0.88 18.85 5.62
N GLY A 119 -0.68 18.76 4.29
CA GLY A 119 -0.79 19.90 3.39
C GLY A 119 -2.24 20.36 3.26
N ALA A 120 -2.55 21.57 3.73
CA ALA A 120 -3.90 22.13 3.73
C ALA A 120 -4.57 22.09 2.34
N ASN A 121 -3.78 22.39 1.29
CA ASN A 121 -4.23 22.46 -0.10
C ASN A 121 -4.02 21.14 -0.87
N CYS A 122 -3.66 20.05 -0.21
CA CYS A 122 -3.51 18.76 -0.87
C CYS A 122 -4.90 18.23 -1.26
N GLU A 123 -5.17 18.07 -2.56
CA GLU A 123 -6.46 17.55 -3.04
C GLU A 123 -6.67 16.08 -2.69
N GLN A 124 -5.60 15.26 -2.77
CA GLN A 124 -5.69 13.81 -2.52
C GLN A 124 -5.90 13.44 -1.06
N LYS A 125 -5.57 14.34 -0.12
CA LYS A 125 -5.65 14.18 1.35
C LYS A 125 -4.89 13.00 1.97
N TRP A 126 -4.62 11.94 1.22
CA TRP A 126 -3.95 10.71 1.65
C TRP A 126 -2.94 10.28 0.60
N TYR A 127 -1.93 9.54 1.02
CA TYR A 127 -0.95 8.95 0.11
C TYR A 127 -0.42 7.65 0.67
N ALA A 128 -0.01 6.73 -0.21
CA ALA A 128 0.66 5.50 0.20
C ALA A 128 2.10 5.82 0.64
N PHE A 129 2.49 5.34 1.82
CA PHE A 129 3.85 5.48 2.30
C PHE A 129 4.84 4.66 1.44
N ASP A 130 5.93 5.29 1.04
CA ASP A 130 6.91 4.78 0.06
C ASP A 130 8.13 4.09 0.72
N ASN A 131 8.08 3.82 2.03
CA ASN A 131 9.19 3.32 2.84
C ASN A 131 10.38 4.30 2.99
N SER A 132 10.23 5.58 2.62
CA SER A 132 11.27 6.59 2.83
C SER A 132 11.48 6.92 4.32
N LYS A 133 12.71 7.27 4.68
CA LYS A 133 13.05 7.83 6.01
C LYS A 133 12.57 9.26 6.19
N SER A 134 12.33 9.97 5.09
CA SER A 134 11.84 11.35 5.05
C SER A 134 10.62 11.41 4.13
N PRO A 135 9.47 10.87 4.57
CA PRO A 135 8.29 10.79 3.71
C PRO A 135 7.77 12.17 3.33
N LYS A 136 7.37 12.29 2.07
CA LYS A 136 6.68 13.46 1.53
C LYS A 136 5.46 12.99 0.75
N CYS A 137 4.39 13.78 0.78
CA CYS A 137 3.24 13.53 -0.05
C CYS A 137 3.65 13.65 -1.54
N PRO A 138 3.48 12.61 -2.37
CA PRO A 138 3.88 12.66 -3.77
C PRO A 138 3.03 13.65 -4.58
N PHE A 139 1.83 13.98 -4.10
CA PHE A 139 0.88 14.83 -4.81
C PHE A 139 1.14 16.33 -4.64
N CYS A 140 1.49 16.77 -3.43
CA CYS A 140 1.69 18.19 -3.12
C CYS A 140 3.09 18.53 -2.61
N GLY A 141 3.97 17.54 -2.44
CA GLY A 141 5.34 17.72 -1.95
C GLY A 141 5.46 18.02 -0.45
N THR A 142 4.35 18.12 0.30
CA THR A 142 4.39 18.41 1.75
C THR A 142 5.16 17.30 2.47
N ALA A 143 6.25 17.68 3.13
CA ALA A 143 7.02 16.77 3.98
C ALA A 143 6.22 16.44 5.25
N HIS A 144 6.26 15.17 5.66
CA HIS A 144 5.66 14.79 6.93
C HIS A 144 6.43 15.41 8.10
N GLN A 145 5.71 15.82 9.15
CA GLN A 145 6.29 16.38 10.36
C GLN A 145 6.20 15.41 11.54
N GLY A 146 7.33 15.18 12.19
CA GLY A 146 7.42 14.35 13.39
C GLY A 146 7.65 12.88 13.08
N LYS A 147 7.74 12.10 14.17
CA LYS A 147 8.01 10.67 14.10
C LYS A 147 6.73 9.88 13.89
N LEU A 148 6.78 8.93 12.98
CA LEU A 148 5.70 8.01 12.67
C LEU A 148 6.08 6.56 12.97
N PRO A 149 5.22 5.80 13.67
CA PRO A 149 5.38 4.37 13.80
C PRO A 149 5.01 3.64 12.51
N VAL A 150 5.88 2.73 12.09
CA VAL A 150 5.64 1.70 11.09
C VAL A 150 5.64 0.36 11.81
N LEU A 151 4.53 -0.36 11.74
CA LEU A 151 4.39 -1.67 12.36
C LEU A 151 4.72 -2.73 11.35
N ASN A 152 5.76 -3.51 11.60
CA ASN A 152 6.10 -4.68 10.81
C ASN A 152 5.39 -5.90 11.41
N LEU A 153 4.56 -6.58 10.62
CA LEU A 153 3.75 -7.70 11.10
C LEU A 153 4.50 -9.02 10.93
N TYR A 154 4.43 -9.86 11.95
CA TYR A 154 4.97 -11.20 11.95
C TYR A 154 3.92 -12.17 12.48
N SER A 155 3.66 -13.26 11.77
CA SER A 155 2.77 -14.31 12.24
C SER A 155 3.49 -15.49 12.88
N ALA A 156 2.84 -16.07 13.88
CA ALA A 156 3.27 -17.28 14.54
C ALA A 156 3.22 -18.48 13.58
N ALA A 157 4.35 -19.16 13.43
CA ALA A 157 4.48 -20.42 12.72
C ALA A 157 4.20 -21.62 13.64
N PRO A 158 3.88 -22.81 13.10
CA PRO A 158 3.60 -24.01 13.89
C PRO A 158 4.72 -24.42 14.86
N ASN A 159 5.97 -24.05 14.56
CA ASN A 159 7.14 -24.31 15.40
C ASN A 159 7.35 -23.27 16.53
N GLY A 160 6.41 -22.34 16.71
CA GLY A 160 6.48 -21.26 17.72
C GLY A 160 7.35 -20.06 17.33
N SER A 161 8.03 -20.09 16.17
CA SER A 161 8.76 -18.92 15.65
C SER A 161 7.82 -17.91 14.99
N TYR A 162 8.24 -16.65 14.89
CA TYR A 162 7.51 -15.60 14.18
C TYR A 162 8.17 -15.32 12.84
N ARG A 163 7.41 -15.31 11.75
CA ARG A 163 7.90 -15.05 10.39
C ARG A 163 7.31 -13.75 9.85
N PRO A 164 8.07 -12.97 9.07
CA PRO A 164 7.58 -11.71 8.52
C PRO A 164 6.45 -11.95 7.52
N ASP A 165 5.38 -11.17 7.63
CA ASP A 165 4.20 -11.29 6.75
C ASP A 165 4.35 -10.53 5.43
N ASN A 166 5.45 -9.79 5.28
CA ASN A 166 5.59 -8.74 4.26
C ASN A 166 4.33 -7.84 4.22
N HIS A 167 3.89 -7.43 5.42
CA HIS A 167 2.75 -6.56 5.67
C HIS A 167 3.19 -5.55 6.71
N ARG A 168 2.99 -4.28 6.41
CA ARG A 168 3.30 -3.17 7.29
C ARG A 168 2.06 -2.31 7.49
N ILE A 169 1.89 -1.77 8.70
CA ILE A 169 0.86 -0.77 8.98
C ILE A 169 1.57 0.55 9.26
N MET A 170 1.21 1.57 8.51
CA MET A 170 1.69 2.93 8.68
C MET A 170 0.74 3.67 9.61
N VAL A 171 1.21 4.00 10.82
CA VAL A 171 0.34 4.49 11.89
C VAL A 171 -0.03 5.95 11.70
N TYR A 172 -1.31 6.28 11.85
CA TYR A 172 -1.79 7.66 12.04
C TYR A 172 -2.76 7.75 13.23
N SER A 173 -2.98 8.97 13.75
CA SER A 173 -3.81 9.16 14.94
C SER A 173 -5.30 8.95 14.61
N GLY A 174 -5.99 8.14 15.42
CA GLY A 174 -7.38 7.73 15.19
C GLY A 174 -7.53 6.49 14.30
N GLN A 175 -6.44 5.89 13.83
CA GLN A 175 -6.49 4.67 13.03
C GLN A 175 -6.95 3.48 13.88
N SER A 176 -7.87 2.70 13.34
CA SER A 176 -8.41 1.50 13.98
C SER A 176 -7.56 0.27 13.70
N LEU A 177 -7.44 -0.59 14.71
CA LEU A 177 -6.94 -1.95 14.59
C LEU A 177 -8.14 -2.91 14.53
N PHE A 178 -8.01 -4.00 13.78
CA PHE A 178 -9.08 -4.96 13.47
C PHE A 178 -8.52 -6.39 13.52
N LYS A 179 -9.40 -7.40 13.51
CA LYS A 179 -8.97 -8.80 13.71
C LYS A 179 -8.00 -9.31 12.66
N TRP A 180 -8.16 -8.91 11.40
CA TRP A 180 -7.20 -9.25 10.33
C TRP A 180 -5.82 -8.64 10.55
N HIS A 181 -5.65 -7.64 11.42
CA HIS A 181 -4.34 -7.13 11.79
C HIS A 181 -3.66 -7.99 12.87
N ALA A 182 -4.44 -8.71 13.68
CA ALA A 182 -3.95 -9.54 14.78
C ALA A 182 -3.85 -11.03 14.44
N ASP A 183 -4.51 -11.50 13.37
CA ASP A 183 -4.47 -12.89 12.90
C ASP A 183 -4.41 -12.94 11.37
N ASN A 184 -3.39 -13.59 10.81
CA ASN A 184 -3.20 -13.68 9.35
C ASN A 184 -4.18 -14.64 8.64
N ARG A 185 -4.98 -15.41 9.38
CA ARG A 185 -6.03 -16.26 8.82
C ARG A 185 -7.34 -15.52 8.61
N ILE A 186 -7.44 -14.30 9.13
CA ILE A 186 -8.59 -13.41 8.93
C ILE A 186 -8.18 -12.40 7.87
N PHE A 187 -9.00 -12.26 6.83
CA PHE A 187 -8.74 -11.35 5.73
C PHE A 187 -9.99 -10.50 5.45
N PRO A 188 -9.86 -9.18 5.20
CA PRO A 188 -10.99 -8.28 5.03
C PRO A 188 -11.55 -8.37 3.60
N ASN A 189 -12.25 -9.47 3.30
CA ASN A 189 -12.94 -9.71 2.04
C ASN A 189 -14.47 -9.83 2.23
N GLU A 190 -15.19 -10.22 1.18
CA GLU A 190 -16.65 -10.35 1.17
C GLU A 190 -17.19 -11.41 2.15
N LYS A 191 -16.34 -12.33 2.62
CA LYS A 191 -16.69 -13.39 3.57
C LYS A 191 -16.44 -12.99 5.02
N LEU A 192 -15.93 -11.78 5.27
CA LEU A 192 -15.65 -11.29 6.62
C LEU A 192 -16.94 -11.22 7.44
N LYS A 193 -16.93 -11.84 8.62
CA LYS A 193 -18.07 -11.78 9.54
C LYS A 193 -18.19 -10.37 10.12
N GLY A 194 -19.42 -9.88 10.33
CA GLY A 194 -19.65 -8.55 10.91
C GLY A 194 -19.01 -8.34 12.28
N GLU A 195 -18.81 -9.42 13.07
CA GLU A 195 -18.08 -9.36 14.33
C GLU A 195 -16.57 -9.16 14.17
N ASP A 196 -15.99 -9.64 13.08
CA ASP A 196 -14.57 -9.51 12.76
C ASP A 196 -14.24 -8.15 12.16
N ALA A 197 -15.26 -7.43 11.67
CA ALA A 197 -15.20 -6.03 11.21
C ALA A 197 -15.24 -5.00 12.35
N LYS A 198 -15.39 -5.43 13.61
CA LYS A 198 -15.37 -4.53 14.77
C LYS A 198 -13.94 -4.15 15.13
N ARG A 199 -13.75 -2.89 15.53
CA ARG A 199 -12.49 -2.39 16.06
C ARG A 199 -12.08 -3.17 17.32
N ILE A 200 -10.80 -3.52 17.42
CA ILE A 200 -10.22 -4.25 18.56
C ILE A 200 -9.11 -3.46 19.28
N GLY A 201 -8.78 -2.30 18.75
CA GLY A 201 -7.84 -1.35 19.32
C GLY A 201 -7.73 -0.14 18.40
N TYR A 202 -7.00 0.88 18.82
CA TYR A 202 -6.74 2.05 17.98
C TYR A 202 -5.41 2.70 18.34
N PHE A 203 -4.91 3.49 17.40
CA PHE A 203 -3.71 4.28 17.56
C PHE A 203 -4.06 5.73 17.86
N VAL A 204 -3.32 6.34 18.78
CA VAL A 204 -3.51 7.76 19.11
C VAL A 204 -2.17 8.42 19.39
N LEU A 205 -1.98 9.62 18.82
CA LEU A 205 -0.91 10.52 19.21
C LEU A 205 -1.43 11.40 20.35
N HIS A 206 -0.90 11.23 21.55
CA HIS A 206 -1.30 11.99 22.74
C HIS A 206 -0.06 12.52 23.47
N GLN A 207 0.00 13.84 23.66
CA GLN A 207 1.12 14.53 24.31
C GLN A 207 2.48 14.14 23.71
N GLY A 208 2.59 14.12 22.38
CA GLY A 208 3.81 13.79 21.64
C GLY A 208 4.21 12.30 21.65
N ASN A 209 3.42 11.43 22.27
CA ASN A 209 3.67 10.00 22.33
C ASN A 209 2.62 9.21 21.55
N TRP A 210 3.07 8.23 20.78
CA TRP A 210 2.20 7.28 20.10
C TRP A 210 1.79 6.16 21.04
N TRP A 211 0.50 5.85 21.05
CA TRP A 211 -0.07 4.79 21.86
C TRP A 211 -0.90 3.85 20.99
N LEU A 212 -0.78 2.55 21.27
CA LEU A 212 -1.77 1.56 20.87
C LEU A 212 -2.65 1.27 22.11
N VAL A 213 -3.94 1.56 21.99
CA VAL A 213 -4.95 1.28 23.01
C VAL A 213 -5.63 -0.05 22.70
N ASN A 214 -5.69 -0.93 23.69
CA ASN A 214 -6.32 -2.23 23.59
C ASN A 214 -7.81 -2.12 23.90
N GLU A 215 -8.68 -2.50 22.97
CA GLU A 215 -10.13 -2.53 23.21
C GLU A 215 -10.69 -3.95 23.27
N ASN A 216 -10.03 -4.94 22.65
CA ASN A 216 -10.59 -6.30 22.57
C ASN A 216 -9.56 -7.42 22.32
N LEU A 217 -8.29 -7.19 22.61
CA LEU A 217 -7.23 -8.20 22.50
C LEU A 217 -6.94 -8.82 23.88
N THR A 218 -7.27 -10.09 24.08
CA THR A 218 -7.09 -10.78 25.36
C THR A 218 -5.64 -11.20 25.63
N ASP A 219 -4.85 -11.37 24.58
CA ASP A 219 -3.49 -11.90 24.64
C ASP A 219 -2.40 -10.82 24.54
N MET A 220 -2.79 -9.55 24.58
CA MET A 220 -1.89 -8.45 24.24
C MET A 220 -0.78 -8.30 25.28
N VAL A 221 0.48 -8.38 24.84
CA VAL A 221 1.66 -8.35 25.71
C VAL A 221 2.77 -7.52 25.05
N ASP A 222 3.42 -6.66 25.82
CA ASP A 222 4.70 -6.07 25.44
C ASP A 222 5.78 -7.13 25.71
N VAL A 223 6.35 -7.65 24.64
CA VAL A 223 7.32 -8.75 24.68
C VAL A 223 8.65 -8.30 25.28
N ASN A 224 8.99 -7.01 25.16
CA ASN A 224 10.25 -6.48 25.68
C ASN A 224 10.22 -6.44 27.22
N THR A 225 9.13 -5.93 27.79
CA THR A 225 8.94 -5.80 29.24
C THR A 225 8.26 -7.00 29.88
N LYS A 226 7.69 -7.90 29.07
CA LYS A 226 6.81 -9.02 29.48
C LYS A 226 5.54 -8.56 30.20
N GLN A 227 5.16 -7.30 30.02
CA GLN A 227 3.97 -6.74 30.65
C GLN A 227 2.72 -7.09 29.84
N SER A 228 1.67 -7.57 30.52
CA SER A 228 0.34 -7.74 29.91
C SER A 228 -0.35 -6.40 29.73
N ILE A 229 -0.99 -6.19 28.58
CA ILE A 229 -1.83 -5.03 28.29
C ILE A 229 -3.29 -5.51 28.33
N PRO A 230 -4.00 -5.40 29.47
CA PRO A 230 -5.40 -5.79 29.54
C PRO A 230 -6.27 -4.92 28.63
N ILE A 231 -7.49 -5.37 28.37
CA ILE A 231 -8.52 -4.56 27.68
C ILE A 231 -8.73 -3.25 28.45
N GLY A 232 -8.75 -2.12 27.74
CA GLY A 232 -8.74 -0.77 28.29
C GLY A 232 -7.34 -0.22 28.60
N GLY A 233 -6.31 -1.07 28.55
CA GLY A 233 -4.91 -0.70 28.69
C GLY A 233 -4.33 -0.09 27.41
N LYS A 234 -3.09 0.40 27.50
CA LYS A 234 -2.36 0.96 26.37
C LYS A 234 -0.86 0.68 26.48
N VAL A 235 -0.19 0.62 25.33
CA VAL A 235 1.27 0.51 25.22
C VAL A 235 1.80 1.62 24.33
N LYS A 236 2.97 2.14 24.70
CA LYS A 236 3.66 3.16 23.91
C LYS A 236 4.29 2.52 22.68
N LEU A 237 4.17 3.18 21.53
CA LEU A 237 4.86 2.79 20.31
C LEU A 237 6.19 3.55 20.25
N GLU A 238 7.28 2.82 20.46
CA GLU A 238 8.65 3.33 20.41
C GLU A 238 9.52 2.41 19.56
N GLU A 239 10.68 2.92 19.13
CA GLU A 239 11.61 2.17 18.27
C GLU A 239 11.94 0.79 18.88
N GLY A 240 11.75 -0.28 18.11
CA GLY A 240 12.05 -1.64 18.54
C GLY A 240 11.06 -2.24 19.54
N ALA A 241 9.95 -1.57 19.86
CA ALA A 241 8.89 -2.17 20.66
C ALA A 241 8.32 -3.40 19.96
N LYS A 242 8.17 -4.49 20.71
CA LYS A 242 7.62 -5.77 20.22
C LYS A 242 6.34 -6.07 20.97
N ILE A 243 5.21 -6.04 20.29
CA ILE A 243 3.89 -6.17 20.93
C ILE A 243 3.18 -7.37 20.32
N LEU A 244 2.95 -8.39 21.14
CA LEU A 244 2.13 -9.53 20.76
C LEU A 244 0.68 -9.08 20.76
N LEU A 245 -0.03 -9.27 19.65
CA LEU A 245 -1.45 -8.95 19.54
C LEU A 245 -2.32 -10.16 19.88
N LYS A 246 -1.94 -11.34 19.39
CA LYS A 246 -2.67 -12.60 19.58
C LYS A 246 -1.71 -13.79 19.71
N LYS A 247 -1.99 -14.70 20.64
CA LYS A 247 -1.24 -15.96 20.79
C LYS A 247 -1.76 -17.05 19.86
N GLY A 248 -0.94 -18.09 19.69
CA GLY A 248 -1.30 -19.29 18.94
C GLY A 248 -1.15 -19.13 17.43
N GLU A 249 -1.49 -20.20 16.71
CA GLU A 249 -1.35 -20.25 15.26
C GLU A 249 -2.10 -19.10 14.58
N GLY A 250 -1.44 -18.47 13.61
CA GLY A 250 -1.92 -17.30 12.86
C GLY A 250 -1.88 -15.97 13.63
N GLY A 251 -1.75 -16.00 14.96
CA GLY A 251 -1.61 -14.82 15.79
C GLY A 251 -0.37 -13.99 15.43
N ARG A 252 -0.49 -12.66 15.55
CA ARG A 252 0.53 -11.72 15.11
C ARG A 252 1.27 -11.04 16.25
N LEU A 253 2.55 -10.83 16.00
CA LEU A 253 3.46 -9.93 16.70
C LEU A 253 3.71 -8.71 15.80
N ILE A 254 3.66 -7.50 16.36
CA ILE A 254 4.11 -6.29 15.68
C ILE A 254 5.48 -5.86 16.21
N VAL A 255 6.34 -5.42 15.30
CA VAL A 255 7.62 -4.77 15.63
C VAL A 255 7.58 -3.34 15.13
N VAL A 256 7.70 -2.39 16.06
CA VAL A 256 7.63 -0.96 15.80
C VAL A 256 8.97 -0.48 15.24
N GLN A 257 8.92 0.23 14.12
CA GLN A 257 10.01 1.01 13.58
C GLN A 257 9.54 2.46 13.43
N MET A 258 10.29 3.42 13.93
CA MET A 258 10.01 4.84 13.79
C MET A 258 10.66 5.38 12.51
N THR A 259 9.90 6.17 11.75
CA THR A 259 10.37 6.91 10.58
C THR A 259 10.02 8.39 10.71
N GLY A 260 10.60 9.24 9.86
CA GLY A 260 10.45 10.69 9.95
C GLY A 260 11.49 11.34 10.86
N SER A 261 11.61 12.65 10.70
CA SER A 261 12.52 13.53 11.43
C SER A 261 11.74 14.43 12.38
#